data_AF-A0A2D4L7S0-F1
#
_entry.id   AF-A0A2D4L7S0-F1
#
_cell.length_a   1.000
_cell.length_b   1.000
_cell.length_c   1.000
_cell.angle_alpha   90.00
_cell.angle_beta   90.00
_cell.angle_gamma   90.00
#
_symmetry.space_group_name_H-M   'P 1'
#
loop_
_entity.id
_entity.type
_entity.pdbx_description
1 polymer ?
#
loop_
_entity_poly.entity_id
_entity_poly.type
_entity_poly.pdbx_seq_one_letter_code
_entity_poly.pdbx_strand_id
1 'polypeptide(L)'
;SGCSMDHRMHATELTFSVPCLPYPLDISYAIHSADAKALWDSIQSVQGEVKQEEVELFMNSLYKHFHRHFKIYLSSTQLVKVSTSVASVHSLGKIKIHHAQYLMGVLSLLTELALSKIM
;
A
#
# COMPACT_ATOMS: atom_id res chain seq x y z
N SER A 1 10.56 -26.77 -5.20
CA SER A 1 10.48 -26.66 -3.73
C SER A 1 9.36 -25.72 -3.36
N GLY A 2 8.23 -26.27 -2.92
CA GLY A 2 7.06 -25.50 -2.50
C GLY A 2 7.35 -24.84 -1.16
N CYS A 3 7.42 -23.51 -1.15
CA CYS A 3 7.39 -22.74 0.07
C CYS A 3 5.95 -22.79 0.57
N SER A 4 5.73 -23.41 1.73
CA SER A 4 4.47 -23.29 2.46
C SER A 4 4.19 -21.80 2.64
N MET A 5 3.26 -21.26 1.85
CA MET A 5 2.70 -19.94 2.13
C MET A 5 1.83 -20.11 3.36
N ASP A 6 2.52 -20.09 4.49
CA ASP A 6 1.97 -19.99 5.82
C ASP A 6 0.84 -18.97 5.74
N HIS A 7 -0.35 -19.38 6.16
CA HIS A 7 -1.62 -18.65 6.09
C HIS A 7 -1.61 -17.43 7.04
N ARG A 8 -0.47 -16.75 7.15
CA ARG A 8 -0.31 -15.48 7.81
C ARG A 8 -1.09 -14.49 6.97
N MET A 9 -2.11 -13.91 7.57
CA MET A 9 -2.79 -12.72 7.04
C MET A 9 -1.71 -11.74 6.60
N HIS A 10 -1.39 -11.73 5.29
CA HIS A 10 -0.20 -11.01 4.84
C HIS A 10 -0.42 -9.53 5.14
N ALA A 11 0.52 -8.97 5.89
CA ALA A 11 0.51 -7.58 6.29
C ALA A 11 0.41 -6.68 5.06
N THR A 12 -0.26 -5.55 5.21
CA THR A 12 -0.13 -4.43 4.28
C THR A 12 1.26 -3.83 4.49
N GLU A 13 2.11 -3.85 3.46
CA GLU A 13 3.49 -3.39 3.52
C GLU A 13 3.68 -2.17 2.62
N LEU A 14 4.26 -1.11 3.17
CA LEU A 14 4.70 0.08 2.46
C LEU A 14 6.23 0.11 2.42
N THR A 15 6.82 0.08 1.23
CA THR A 15 8.28 0.21 1.05
C THR A 15 8.61 1.62 0.56
N PHE A 16 9.50 2.28 1.29
CA PHE A 16 10.01 3.60 0.97
C PHE A 16 11.48 3.53 0.62
N SER A 17 11.91 4.25 -0.41
CA SER A 17 13.31 4.42 -0.74
C SER A 17 13.81 5.78 -0.25
N VAL A 18 14.98 5.80 0.37
CA VAL A 18 15.59 7.02 0.91
C VAL A 18 16.45 7.68 -0.18
N PRO A 19 16.10 8.88 -0.65
CA PRO A 19 16.84 9.55 -1.71
C PRO A 19 18.21 10.05 -1.23
N CYS A 20 19.09 10.35 -2.17
CA CYS A 20 20.35 11.08 -1.94
C CYS A 20 21.37 10.39 -1.00
N LEU A 21 21.31 9.06 -0.86
CA LEU A 21 22.30 8.28 -0.14
C LEU A 21 23.35 7.66 -1.09
N PRO A 22 24.60 7.47 -0.63
CA PRO A 22 25.65 6.84 -1.44
C PRO A 22 25.40 5.34 -1.69
N TYR A 23 24.45 4.74 -0.97
CA TYR A 23 23.99 3.37 -1.17
C TYR A 23 22.46 3.31 -1.10
N PRO A 24 21.81 2.36 -1.79
CA PRO A 24 20.37 2.17 -1.69
C PRO A 24 19.97 1.80 -0.26
N LEU A 25 19.02 2.53 0.31
CA LEU A 25 18.42 2.23 1.59
C LEU A 25 16.90 2.29 1.45
N ASP A 26 16.26 1.17 1.76
CA ASP A 26 14.81 1.07 1.79
C ASP A 26 14.32 0.87 3.23
N ILE A 27 13.20 1.50 3.54
CA ILE A 27 12.46 1.34 4.80
C ILE A 27 11.18 0.59 4.48
N SER A 28 10.95 -0.53 5.17
CA SER A 28 9.69 -1.26 5.10
C SER A 28 8.84 -0.98 6.33
N TYR A 29 7.57 -0.64 6.11
CA TYR A 29 6.56 -0.47 7.15
C TYR A 29 5.41 -1.45 6.92
N ALA A 30 5.35 -2.49 7.76
CA ALA A 30 4.32 -3.52 7.72
C ALA A 30 3.25 -3.27 8.78
N ILE A 31 1.99 -3.35 8.37
CA ILE A 31 0.80 -3.14 9.19
C ILE A 31 -0.06 -4.39 9.09
N HIS A 32 -0.57 -4.88 10.21
CA HIS A 32 -1.49 -6.02 10.18
C HIS A 32 -2.73 -5.66 9.35
N SER A 33 -3.20 -6.58 8.51
CA SER A 33 -4.28 -6.30 7.56
C SER A 33 -5.58 -5.86 8.24
N ALA A 34 -5.87 -6.40 9.43
CA ALA A 34 -7.03 -6.00 10.24
C ALA A 34 -6.93 -4.55 10.73
N ASP A 35 -5.75 -4.09 11.13
CA ASP A 35 -5.54 -2.72 11.62
C ASP A 35 -5.58 -1.73 10.47
N ALA A 36 -4.98 -2.09 9.33
CA ALA A 36 -5.07 -1.29 8.11
C ALA A 36 -6.53 -1.15 7.66
N LYS A 37 -7.31 -2.24 7.73
CA LYS A 37 -8.75 -2.21 7.42
C LYS A 37 -9.53 -1.36 8.42
N ALA A 38 -9.32 -1.52 9.71
CA ALA A 38 -10.01 -0.74 10.74
C ALA A 38 -9.72 0.76 10.60
N LEU A 39 -8.48 1.13 10.27
CA LEU A 39 -8.11 2.52 9.98
C LEU A 39 -8.84 3.03 8.73
N TRP A 40 -8.83 2.26 7.64
CA TRP A 40 -9.54 2.63 6.41
C TRP A 40 -11.04 2.81 6.64
N ASP A 41 -11.68 1.86 7.31
CA ASP A 41 -13.11 1.88 7.61
C ASP A 41 -13.51 3.08 8.50
N SER A 42 -12.58 3.62 9.31
CA SER A 42 -12.81 4.82 10.11
C SER A 42 -12.75 6.14 9.33
N ILE A 43 -12.13 6.12 8.14
CA ILE A 43 -11.94 7.28 7.27
C ILE A 43 -12.97 7.30 6.14
N GLN A 44 -13.30 6.12 5.59
CA GLN A 44 -14.17 6.01 4.43
C GLN A 44 -15.58 6.50 4.74
N SER A 45 -16.05 7.44 3.93
CA SER A 45 -17.36 8.07 4.07
C SER A 45 -18.49 7.24 3.43
N VAL A 46 -18.24 6.73 2.22
CA VAL A 46 -19.21 5.97 1.41
C VAL A 46 -18.55 4.66 0.99
N GLN A 47 -19.19 3.53 1.27
CA GLN A 47 -18.68 2.21 0.87
C GLN A 47 -18.69 2.07 -0.65
N GLY A 48 -17.57 1.63 -1.20
CA GLY A 48 -17.41 1.38 -2.64
C GLY A 48 -16.84 2.55 -3.43
N GLU A 49 -16.81 3.75 -2.85
CA GLU A 49 -16.10 4.91 -3.42
C GLU A 49 -14.77 5.11 -2.70
N VAL A 50 -13.74 5.49 -3.45
CA VAL A 50 -12.41 5.83 -2.92
C VAL A 50 -12.06 7.23 -3.38
N LYS A 51 -12.05 8.19 -2.45
CA LYS A 51 -11.70 9.58 -2.75
C LYS A 51 -10.23 9.85 -2.46
N GLN A 52 -9.63 10.79 -3.19
CA GLN A 52 -8.21 11.13 -3.00
C GLN A 52 -7.97 11.64 -1.57
N GLU A 53 -8.87 12.44 -1.02
CA GLU A 53 -8.77 12.98 0.34
C GLU A 53 -8.76 11.86 1.38
N GLU A 54 -9.57 10.81 1.18
CA GLU A 54 -9.62 9.64 2.08
C GLU A 54 -8.29 8.88 2.05
N VAL A 55 -7.70 8.69 0.87
CA VAL A 55 -6.38 8.07 0.71
C VAL A 55 -5.29 8.93 1.37
N GLU A 56 -5.33 10.25 1.19
CA GLU A 56 -4.39 11.17 1.83
C GLU A 56 -4.50 11.15 3.35
N LEU A 57 -5.72 11.13 3.92
CA LEU A 57 -5.94 10.98 5.36
C LEU A 57 -5.40 9.63 5.87
N PHE A 58 -5.63 8.55 5.14
CA PHE A 58 -5.12 7.22 5.48
C PHE A 58 -3.60 7.21 5.54
N MET A 59 -2.94 7.68 4.47
CA MET A 59 -1.47 7.74 4.40
C MET A 59 -0.89 8.66 5.47
N ASN A 60 -1.48 9.83 5.70
CA ASN A 60 -1.04 10.75 6.75
C ASN A 60 -1.15 10.15 8.15
N SER A 61 -2.20 9.38 8.42
CA SER A 61 -2.37 8.68 9.70
C SER A 61 -1.26 7.66 9.93
N LEU A 62 -0.90 6.90 8.89
CA LEU A 62 0.21 5.96 8.91
C LEU A 62 1.57 6.65 9.12
N TYR A 63 1.83 7.76 8.42
CA TYR A 63 3.06 8.53 8.58
C TYR A 63 3.21 9.12 9.98
N LYS A 64 2.13 9.68 10.53
CA LYS A 64 2.11 10.20 11.90
C LYS A 64 2.38 9.09 12.92
N HIS A 65 1.78 7.92 12.74
CA HIS A 65 2.03 6.76 13.59
C HIS A 65 3.50 6.33 13.54
N PHE A 66 4.05 6.15 12.34
CA PHE A 66 5.45 5.75 12.18
C PHE A 66 6.41 6.76 12.81
N HIS A 67 6.21 8.06 12.55
CA HIS A 67 7.02 9.12 13.14
C HIS A 67 6.91 9.15 14.67
N ARG A 68 5.72 8.92 15.24
CA ARG A 68 5.54 8.88 16.71
C ARG A 68 6.46 7.86 17.36
N HIS A 69 6.60 6.68 16.77
CA HIS A 69 7.37 5.56 17.31
C HIS A 69 8.86 5.61 16.95
N PHE A 70 9.20 5.93 15.69
CA PHE A 70 10.57 5.80 15.18
C PHE A 70 11.29 7.14 14.99
N LYS A 71 10.59 8.28 15.13
CA LYS A 71 11.13 9.64 14.88
C LYS A 71 11.70 9.84 13.47
N ILE A 72 11.18 9.08 12.51
CA ILE A 72 11.52 9.17 11.09
C ILE A 72 10.33 9.74 10.34
N TYR A 73 10.57 10.76 9.53
CA TYR A 73 9.57 11.35 8.64
C TYR A 73 9.54 10.59 7.31
N LEU A 74 8.67 9.58 7.20
CA LEU A 74 8.47 8.85 5.94
C LEU A 74 8.02 9.76 4.79
N SER A 75 7.34 10.87 5.10
CA SER A 75 6.99 11.91 4.13
C SER A 75 8.21 12.57 3.45
N SER A 76 9.40 12.44 4.03
CA SER A 76 10.68 12.91 3.45
C SER A 76 11.39 11.84 2.60
N THR A 77 10.76 10.68 2.42
CA THR A 77 11.25 9.56 1.60
C THR A 77 10.29 9.32 0.43
N GLN A 78 10.65 8.42 -0.49
CA GLN A 78 9.79 8.10 -1.64
C GLN A 78 9.08 6.77 -1.43
N LEU A 79 7.75 6.75 -1.39
CA LEU A 79 6.99 5.50 -1.44
C LEU A 79 7.19 4.85 -2.81
N VAL A 80 7.85 3.69 -2.84
CA VAL A 80 8.18 2.98 -4.09
C VAL A 80 7.39 1.69 -4.28
N LYS A 81 6.88 1.08 -3.21
CA LYS A 81 6.12 -0.17 -3.29
C LYS A 81 5.00 -0.20 -2.26
N VAL A 82 3.85 -0.72 -2.67
CA VAL A 82 2.75 -1.12 -1.77
C VAL A 82 2.49 -2.60 -1.99
N SER A 83 2.45 -3.39 -0.93
CA SER A 83 2.11 -4.82 -0.98
C SER A 83 0.94 -5.13 -0.06
N THR A 84 0.10 -6.05 -0.51
CA THR A 84 -0.99 -6.65 0.26
C THR A 84 -0.91 -8.18 0.10
N SER A 85 -1.81 -8.92 0.74
CA SER A 85 -2.03 -10.34 0.48
C SER A 85 -2.44 -10.66 -0.97
N VAL A 86 -3.04 -9.70 -1.65
CA VAL A 86 -3.62 -9.90 -2.99
C VAL A 86 -2.62 -9.55 -4.08
N ALA A 87 -1.95 -8.41 -3.95
CA ALA A 87 -1.06 -7.89 -4.96
C ALA A 87 0.00 -6.95 -4.38
N SER A 88 1.08 -6.74 -5.14
CA SER A 88 2.06 -5.69 -4.91
C SER A 88 2.19 -4.79 -6.13
N VAL A 89 2.30 -3.49 -5.92
CA VAL A 89 2.52 -2.49 -6.97
C VAL A 89 3.77 -1.70 -6.64
N HIS A 90 4.65 -1.55 -7.63
CA HIS A 90 5.81 -0.68 -7.57
C HIS A 90 5.58 0.57 -8.42
N SER A 91 6.12 1.71 -7.96
CA SER A 91 6.13 2.99 -8.68
C SER A 91 6.70 2.95 -10.10
N LEU A 92 7.45 1.90 -10.46
CA LEU A 92 7.98 1.66 -11.82
C LEU A 92 6.95 0.96 -12.73
N GLY A 93 5.67 0.93 -12.35
CA GLY A 93 4.60 0.28 -13.11
C GLY A 93 4.61 -1.25 -13.02
N LYS A 94 5.39 -1.84 -12.10
CA LYS A 94 5.44 -3.30 -11.91
C LYS A 94 4.34 -3.73 -10.95
N ILE A 95 3.42 -4.57 -11.44
CA ILE A 95 2.33 -5.16 -10.66
C ILE A 95 2.58 -6.66 -10.55
N LYS A 96 2.42 -7.22 -9.35
CA LYS A 96 2.39 -8.67 -9.11
C LYS A 96 1.09 -9.02 -8.40
N ILE A 97 0.38 -10.02 -8.90
CA ILE A 97 -0.86 -10.52 -8.30
C ILE A 97 -0.56 -11.92 -7.78
N HIS A 98 -0.80 -12.14 -6.49
CA HIS A 98 -0.37 -13.35 -5.78
C HIS A 98 -1.33 -14.53 -5.96
N HIS A 99 -2.61 -14.26 -6.23
CA HIS A 99 -3.61 -15.29 -6.50
C HIS A 99 -4.45 -14.98 -7.73
N ALA A 100 -4.55 -15.96 -8.63
CA ALA A 100 -5.30 -15.84 -9.88
C ALA A 100 -6.78 -15.48 -9.67
N GLN A 101 -7.39 -15.90 -8.55
CA GLN A 101 -8.78 -15.58 -8.22
C GLN A 101 -9.06 -14.07 -8.10
N TYR A 102 -8.05 -13.26 -7.79
CA TYR A 102 -8.18 -11.80 -7.68
C TYR A 102 -7.76 -11.06 -8.95
N LEU A 103 -7.25 -11.77 -9.96
CA LEU A 103 -6.70 -11.17 -11.18
C LEU A 103 -7.71 -10.25 -11.87
N MET A 104 -8.91 -10.78 -12.16
CA MET A 104 -9.93 -10.01 -12.86
C MET A 104 -10.40 -8.80 -12.06
N GLY A 105 -10.58 -8.94 -10.74
CA GLY A 105 -11.01 -7.83 -9.88
C GLY A 105 -9.97 -6.71 -9.80
N VAL A 106 -8.70 -7.05 -9.62
CA VAL A 106 -7.60 -6.07 -9.60
C VAL A 106 -7.47 -5.36 -10.94
N LEU A 107 -7.55 -6.09 -12.06
CA LEU A 107 -7.47 -5.49 -13.39
C LEU A 107 -8.68 -4.59 -13.69
N SER A 108 -9.89 -4.96 -13.28
CA SER A 108 -11.09 -4.12 -13.43
C SER A 108 -10.89 -2.79 -12.72
N LEU A 109 -10.51 -2.83 -11.43
CA LEU A 109 -10.31 -1.63 -10.62
C LEU A 109 -9.22 -0.71 -11.20
N LEU A 110 -8.09 -1.28 -11.63
CA LEU A 110 -7.02 -0.51 -12.26
C LEU A 110 -7.48 0.14 -13.58
N THR A 111 -8.31 -0.56 -14.35
CA THR A 111 -8.87 -0.04 -15.60
C THR A 111 -9.84 1.11 -15.34
N GLU A 112 -10.73 0.95 -14.36
CA GLU A 112 -11.67 2.00 -13.93
C GLU A 112 -10.94 3.26 -13.45
N LEU A 113 -9.91 3.10 -12.62
CA LEU A 113 -9.07 4.20 -12.14
C LEU A 113 -8.26 4.87 -13.26
N ALA A 114 -7.82 4.11 -14.26
CA ALA A 114 -7.13 4.68 -15.42
C ALA A 114 -8.09 5.53 -16.25
N LEU A 115 -9.30 5.05 -16.50
CA LEU A 115 -10.34 5.78 -17.24
C LEU A 115 -10.78 7.05 -16.50
N SER A 116 -10.94 6.98 -15.17
CA SER A 116 -11.31 8.14 -14.36
C SER A 116 -10.26 9.24 -14.30
N LYS A 117 -9.01 8.95 -14.67
CA LYS A 117 -7.90 9.94 -14.75
C LYS A 117 -7.61 10.44 -16.15
N ILE A 118 -8.17 9.81 -17.18
CA ILE A 118 -8.03 10.20 -18.59
C ILE A 118 -9.15 11.15 -19.03
N MET A 119 -10.29 11.16 -18.32
CA MET A 119 -11.39 12.12 -18.49
C MET A 119 -11.24 13.36 -17.61
#